data_AF-A0A0P7YW34-F1
#
_entry.id   AF-A0A0P7YW34-F1
#
_cell.length_a   1.000
_cell.length_b   1.000
_cell.length_c   1.000
_cell.angle_alpha   90.00
_cell.angle_beta   90.00
_cell.angle_gamma   90.00
#
_symmetry.space_group_name_H-M   'P 1'
#
loop_
_entity.id
_entity.type
_entity.pdbx_description
1 polymer ?
#
loop_
_entity_poly.entity_id
_entity_poly.type
_entity_poly.pdbx_seq_one_letter_code
_entity_poly.pdbx_strand_id
1 'polypeptide(L)'
;MKVELLPALTDNYMYLLIDRDTREAAVVDPVEPGKVVDAVKKHGVKLTTVLTTHHHWDHAGGNEKLLKLVPGLRVYGGDDRVGALTQKVTHYNTFKIGSLNVKCLFTPCHTTGHICYFVTKDKSSEPPAVFTGDTLFVAGCGKFFEGTAEEMYKALIDILGRLPPETRVYCGHEYTINNLKFARHVEPNNEAVRKKLAWAKETYNNGEPTIPSTIADEFTYNPFMRVREKSVQDHAGKSDPIETMGIIRKEKDNFRGRSMKVKVISILEDNYMYLVIGEQSRMAIAVDPAVPHRLLDIIKREGLSLTAVLTTHHHWDHARGNETLVKEVPGLRVYGGDDRINALTDKVTNAQELKFNSINVRCLFTPCHTLGHMCYFVWEDDCTDAPAVFTGDTLFVAGCGRFFEGTAEQMYHNLTEVLGTLPQETKVFCGHEYTIKNLKFALKVEPENEKVKQMLTWARARDDDDKPTVPSTLIEEFEYNPFLRLSEESVQKFTGKTNPVDVLRVLRKEKDNFQKPKERMPPQAMLALHGNEMIQVLVDVLLHPLLHCVGKVRVFHVDAEVLQVGLPGLQQPGKEQSTNLCQQ
;
A
#
# COMPACT_ATOMS: atom_id res chain seq x y z
N MET A 1 2.84 36.40 -7.00
CA MET A 1 2.35 35.28 -7.84
C MET A 1 1.62 34.28 -6.94
N LYS A 2 0.62 33.54 -7.42
CA LYS A 2 0.08 32.37 -6.69
C LYS A 2 -0.04 31.20 -7.65
N VAL A 3 0.37 30.00 -7.22
CA VAL A 3 0.14 28.75 -7.92
C VAL A 3 -0.81 27.91 -7.07
N GLU A 4 -1.98 27.58 -7.61
CA GLU A 4 -2.91 26.62 -7.00
C GLU A 4 -2.73 25.28 -7.71
N LEU A 5 -2.43 24.24 -6.94
CA LEU A 5 -2.38 22.87 -7.45
C LEU A 5 -3.79 22.33 -7.64
N LEU A 6 -4.03 21.70 -8.78
CA LEU A 6 -5.27 21.00 -9.11
C LEU A 6 -4.93 19.54 -9.47
N PRO A 7 -5.06 18.58 -8.53
CA PRO A 7 -4.84 17.16 -8.82
C PRO A 7 -5.83 16.65 -9.88
N ALA A 8 -5.34 15.90 -10.84
CA ALA A 8 -6.10 15.37 -11.96
C ALA A 8 -5.82 13.89 -12.21
N LEU A 9 -6.82 13.21 -12.79
CA LEU A 9 -6.73 11.78 -13.12
C LEU A 9 -6.29 10.95 -11.91
N THR A 10 -5.27 10.10 -12.07
CA THR A 10 -4.71 9.28 -10.98
C THR A 10 -3.57 9.99 -10.26
N ASP A 11 -2.64 10.60 -11.00
CA ASP A 11 -1.41 11.18 -10.45
C ASP A 11 -0.93 12.45 -11.19
N ASN A 12 -1.73 13.01 -12.11
CA ASN A 12 -1.38 14.22 -12.84
C ASN A 12 -1.60 15.49 -11.99
N TYR A 13 -0.83 16.52 -12.29
CA TYR A 13 -0.99 17.85 -11.74
C TYR A 13 -1.30 18.87 -12.82
N MET A 14 -2.41 19.59 -12.64
CA MET A 14 -2.67 20.84 -13.34
C MET A 14 -2.39 22.01 -12.40
N TYR A 15 -2.05 23.17 -12.95
CA TYR A 15 -1.71 24.34 -12.14
C TYR A 15 -2.49 25.56 -12.57
N LEU A 16 -3.22 26.19 -11.64
CA LEU A 16 -3.81 27.51 -11.85
C LEU A 16 -2.81 28.57 -11.36
N LEU A 17 -2.16 29.22 -12.31
CA LEU A 17 -1.22 30.32 -12.10
C LEU A 17 -1.99 31.64 -12.08
N ILE A 18 -1.95 32.33 -10.95
CA ILE A 18 -2.69 33.58 -10.70
C ILE A 18 -1.71 34.73 -10.56
N ASP A 19 -1.90 35.75 -11.39
CA ASP A 19 -1.38 37.08 -11.11
C ASP A 19 -2.27 37.77 -10.07
N ARG A 20 -1.71 38.06 -8.89
CA ARG A 20 -2.48 38.67 -7.81
C ARG A 20 -2.85 40.13 -8.11
N ASP A 21 -2.06 40.83 -8.93
CA ASP A 21 -2.20 42.26 -9.15
C ASP A 21 -3.34 42.56 -10.14
N THR A 22 -3.35 41.83 -11.25
CA THR A 22 -4.36 42.02 -12.32
C THR A 22 -5.55 41.08 -12.21
N ARG A 23 -5.45 40.05 -11.36
CA ARG A 23 -6.43 38.95 -11.25
C ARG A 23 -6.58 38.14 -12.54
N GLU A 24 -5.68 38.30 -13.50
CA GLU A 24 -5.55 37.38 -14.63
C GLU A 24 -4.93 36.06 -14.17
N ALA A 25 -5.34 34.99 -14.82
CA ALA A 25 -4.83 33.66 -14.56
C ALA A 25 -4.52 32.90 -15.86
N ALA A 26 -3.57 31.99 -15.75
CA ALA A 26 -3.35 30.92 -16.72
C ALA A 26 -3.53 29.56 -16.06
N VAL A 27 -3.88 28.56 -16.86
CA VAL A 27 -3.86 27.16 -16.43
C VAL A 27 -2.81 26.39 -17.20
N VAL A 28 -2.05 25.56 -16.49
CA VAL A 28 -1.08 24.62 -17.07
C VAL A 28 -1.73 23.25 -17.19
N ASP A 29 -1.64 22.64 -18.37
CA ASP A 29 -2.05 21.26 -18.68
C ASP A 29 -3.48 20.88 -18.21
N PRO A 30 -4.54 21.56 -18.73
CA PRO A 30 -5.89 21.49 -18.16
C PRO A 30 -6.70 20.26 -18.58
N VAL A 31 -6.20 19.04 -18.34
CA VAL A 31 -6.85 17.77 -18.77
C VAL A 31 -8.26 17.56 -18.19
N GLU A 32 -8.58 18.13 -17.02
CA GLU A 32 -9.93 18.13 -16.43
C GLU A 32 -10.53 19.55 -16.33
N PRO A 33 -11.08 20.10 -17.44
CA PRO A 33 -11.53 21.49 -17.52
C PRO A 33 -12.57 21.91 -16.48
N GLY A 34 -13.39 20.99 -15.99
CA GLY A 34 -14.39 21.26 -14.94
C GLY A 34 -13.73 21.76 -13.65
N LYS A 35 -12.70 21.05 -13.17
CA LYS A 35 -11.91 21.43 -11.99
C LYS A 35 -11.26 22.81 -12.16
N VAL A 36 -10.80 23.11 -13.37
CA VAL A 36 -10.22 24.42 -13.70
C VAL A 36 -11.25 25.53 -13.58
N VAL A 37 -12.43 25.36 -14.19
CA VAL A 37 -13.52 26.35 -14.12
C VAL A 37 -13.96 26.59 -12.68
N ASP A 38 -14.06 25.53 -11.88
CA ASP A 38 -14.42 25.64 -10.46
C ASP A 38 -13.35 26.37 -9.64
N ALA A 39 -12.07 26.08 -9.88
CA ALA A 39 -10.97 26.80 -9.24
C ALA A 39 -10.92 28.28 -9.64
N VAL A 40 -11.17 28.60 -10.91
CA VAL A 40 -11.26 29.98 -11.41
C VAL A 40 -12.39 30.74 -10.72
N LYS A 41 -13.57 30.12 -10.57
CA LYS A 41 -14.71 30.69 -9.83
C LYS A 41 -14.40 30.87 -8.34
N LYS A 42 -13.90 29.81 -7.68
CA LYS A 42 -13.48 29.80 -6.26
C LYS A 42 -12.53 30.94 -5.96
N HIS A 43 -11.55 31.17 -6.84
CA HIS A 43 -10.56 32.22 -6.65
C HIS A 43 -10.99 33.58 -7.16
N GLY A 44 -12.08 33.72 -7.93
CA GLY A 44 -12.57 34.98 -8.48
C GLY A 44 -11.57 35.64 -9.43
N VAL A 45 -10.95 34.86 -10.30
CA VAL A 45 -9.91 35.31 -11.25
C VAL A 45 -10.41 35.21 -12.70
N LYS A 46 -9.77 35.94 -13.62
CA LYS A 46 -10.07 35.89 -15.05
C LYS A 46 -9.08 34.97 -15.75
N LEU A 47 -9.54 33.78 -16.16
CA LEU A 47 -8.72 32.89 -16.98
C LEU A 47 -8.55 33.47 -18.39
N THR A 48 -7.31 33.68 -18.83
CA THR A 48 -7.00 34.24 -20.15
C THR A 48 -6.15 33.33 -21.03
N THR A 49 -5.46 32.37 -20.42
CA THR A 49 -4.35 31.66 -21.06
C THR A 49 -4.31 30.19 -20.64
N VAL A 50 -4.04 29.31 -21.59
CA VAL A 50 -3.69 27.90 -21.37
C VAL A 50 -2.22 27.72 -21.77
N LEU A 51 -1.45 27.07 -20.90
CA LEU A 51 -0.06 26.71 -21.12
C LEU A 51 0.01 25.19 -21.22
N THR A 52 0.20 24.65 -22.42
CA THR A 52 0.30 23.20 -22.63
C THR A 52 1.75 22.79 -22.79
N THR A 53 2.27 22.01 -21.85
CA THR A 53 3.68 21.60 -21.85
C THR A 53 4.00 20.70 -23.04
N HIS A 54 3.12 19.74 -23.37
CA HIS A 54 3.27 18.86 -24.51
C HIS A 54 1.95 18.22 -24.94
N HIS A 55 1.99 17.46 -26.05
CA HIS A 55 0.80 16.97 -26.75
C HIS A 55 0.15 15.71 -26.16
N HIS A 56 0.78 15.04 -25.19
CA HIS A 56 0.17 13.84 -24.62
C HIS A 56 -1.19 14.16 -23.99
N TRP A 57 -2.10 13.21 -24.11
CA TRP A 57 -3.52 13.41 -23.83
C TRP A 57 -3.77 13.82 -22.38
N ASP A 58 -3.03 13.28 -21.43
CA ASP A 58 -3.14 13.56 -20.01
C ASP A 58 -2.69 14.99 -19.62
N HIS A 59 -2.12 15.74 -20.57
CA HIS A 59 -1.81 17.17 -20.45
C HIS A 59 -2.66 18.06 -21.36
N ALA A 60 -2.79 17.70 -22.63
CA ALA A 60 -3.46 18.51 -23.66
C ALA A 60 -4.94 18.14 -23.89
N GLY A 61 -5.39 16.98 -23.41
CA GLY A 61 -6.68 16.37 -23.76
C GLY A 61 -7.90 17.18 -23.33
N GLY A 62 -7.75 18.11 -22.39
CA GLY A 62 -8.81 19.00 -21.96
C GLY A 62 -8.90 20.33 -22.70
N ASN A 63 -7.92 20.68 -23.55
CA ASN A 63 -7.81 22.01 -24.17
C ASN A 63 -9.08 22.40 -24.96
N GLU A 64 -9.56 21.55 -25.86
CA GLU A 64 -10.73 21.84 -26.69
C GLU A 64 -12.01 22.05 -25.85
N LYS A 65 -12.20 21.21 -24.83
CA LYS A 65 -13.35 21.30 -23.93
C LYS A 65 -13.26 22.57 -23.08
N LEU A 66 -12.08 22.93 -22.59
CA LEU A 66 -11.89 24.17 -21.85
C LEU A 66 -12.19 25.40 -22.72
N LEU A 67 -11.76 25.43 -23.98
CA LEU A 67 -12.02 26.54 -24.90
C LEU A 67 -13.53 26.70 -25.20
N LYS A 68 -14.29 25.60 -25.23
CA LYS A 68 -15.76 25.65 -25.34
C LYS A 68 -16.42 26.23 -24.08
N LEU A 69 -15.90 25.90 -22.90
CA LEU A 69 -16.42 26.39 -21.62
C LEU A 69 -16.05 27.85 -21.35
N VAL A 70 -14.87 28.28 -21.80
CA VAL A 70 -14.35 29.63 -21.64
C VAL A 70 -13.84 30.12 -23.00
N PRO A 71 -14.73 30.72 -23.82
CA PRO A 71 -14.35 31.21 -25.13
C PRO A 71 -13.31 32.34 -25.06
N GLY A 72 -12.41 32.40 -26.05
CA GLY A 72 -11.42 33.47 -26.20
C GLY A 72 -10.09 33.23 -25.47
N LEU A 73 -9.86 32.05 -24.90
CA LEU A 73 -8.56 31.70 -24.32
C LEU A 73 -7.46 31.59 -25.39
N ARG A 74 -6.26 32.05 -25.03
CA ARG A 74 -5.05 31.79 -25.81
C ARG A 74 -4.43 30.47 -25.36
N VAL A 75 -4.26 29.52 -26.27
CA VAL A 75 -3.69 28.19 -26.00
C VAL A 75 -2.28 28.17 -26.55
N TYR A 76 -1.31 28.16 -25.64
CA TYR A 76 0.12 28.12 -25.95
C TYR A 76 0.64 26.68 -25.92
N GLY A 77 1.54 26.35 -26.82
CA GLY A 77 2.20 25.04 -26.91
C GLY A 77 3.31 25.03 -27.97
N GLY A 78 4.23 24.08 -27.88
CA GLY A 78 5.36 23.95 -28.81
C GLY A 78 5.12 23.05 -30.02
N ASP A 79 3.97 22.37 -30.07
CA ASP A 79 3.70 21.26 -30.99
C ASP A 79 2.36 21.43 -31.70
N ASP A 80 2.31 21.17 -33.01
CA ASP A 80 1.05 21.23 -33.78
C ASP A 80 0.04 20.16 -33.36
N ARG A 81 0.50 19.11 -32.66
CA ARG A 81 -0.33 18.05 -32.08
C ARG A 81 -1.09 18.52 -30.82
N VAL A 82 -0.79 19.69 -30.28
CA VAL A 82 -1.54 20.25 -29.13
C VAL A 82 -2.96 20.65 -29.57
N GLY A 83 -3.96 20.02 -28.97
CA GLY A 83 -5.37 20.33 -29.25
C GLY A 83 -5.72 21.79 -28.95
N ALA A 84 -6.55 22.39 -29.80
CA ALA A 84 -6.97 23.79 -29.74
C ALA A 84 -5.83 24.84 -29.69
N LEU A 85 -4.63 24.51 -30.16
CA LEU A 85 -3.49 25.44 -30.19
C LEU A 85 -3.85 26.73 -30.94
N THR A 86 -3.64 27.88 -30.31
CA THR A 86 -3.81 29.20 -30.96
C THR A 86 -2.52 30.00 -30.99
N GLN A 87 -1.53 29.68 -30.17
CA GLN A 87 -0.25 30.38 -30.07
C GLN A 87 0.90 29.36 -30.03
N LYS A 88 1.43 29.00 -31.20
CA LYS A 88 2.62 28.15 -31.27
C LYS A 88 3.85 28.92 -30.78
N VAL A 89 4.61 28.33 -29.86
CA VAL A 89 5.82 28.92 -29.31
C VAL A 89 7.05 28.06 -29.55
N THR A 90 8.20 28.71 -29.49
CA THR A 90 9.53 28.14 -29.66
C THR A 90 10.43 28.62 -28.51
N HIS A 91 11.69 28.19 -28.52
CA HIS A 91 12.63 28.53 -27.47
C HIS A 91 12.76 30.04 -27.28
N TYR A 92 12.69 30.48 -26.03
CA TYR A 92 12.81 31.86 -25.58
C TYR A 92 11.74 32.83 -26.06
N ASN A 93 10.64 32.36 -26.67
CA ASN A 93 9.47 33.22 -26.81
C ASN A 93 8.97 33.70 -25.43
N THR A 94 8.63 34.98 -25.33
CA THR A 94 8.17 35.61 -24.10
C THR A 94 6.82 36.27 -24.29
N PHE A 95 5.96 36.19 -23.28
CA PHE A 95 4.68 36.90 -23.23
C PHE A 95 4.31 37.18 -21.77
N LYS A 96 3.16 37.86 -21.57
CA LYS A 96 2.66 38.19 -20.23
C LYS A 96 1.31 37.55 -19.92
N ILE A 97 1.10 37.28 -18.63
CA ILE A 97 -0.19 37.01 -17.99
C ILE A 97 -0.34 38.08 -16.92
N GLY A 98 -1.16 39.10 -17.17
CA GLY A 98 -1.16 40.30 -16.33
C GLY A 98 0.24 40.91 -16.17
N SER A 99 0.70 41.01 -14.92
CA SER A 99 2.04 41.49 -14.55
C SER A 99 3.15 40.43 -14.61
N LEU A 100 2.80 39.15 -14.74
CA LEU A 100 3.75 38.04 -14.75
C LEU A 100 4.42 37.92 -16.12
N ASN A 101 5.73 37.71 -16.13
CA ASN A 101 6.50 37.43 -17.32
C ASN A 101 6.64 35.92 -17.51
N VAL A 102 6.31 35.41 -18.70
CA VAL A 102 6.49 34.01 -19.07
C VAL A 102 7.56 33.90 -20.14
N LYS A 103 8.53 33.00 -19.96
CA LYS A 103 9.53 32.61 -20.95
C LYS A 103 9.36 31.13 -21.27
N CYS A 104 9.24 30.82 -22.56
CA CYS A 104 9.13 29.45 -23.06
C CYS A 104 10.53 28.83 -23.18
N LEU A 105 10.73 27.66 -22.59
CA LEU A 105 11.97 26.91 -22.64
C LEU A 105 11.69 25.61 -23.41
N PHE A 106 12.32 25.44 -24.56
CA PHE A 106 12.11 24.28 -25.41
C PHE A 106 13.00 23.15 -24.92
N THR A 107 12.38 22.06 -24.49
CA THR A 107 13.05 20.95 -23.81
C THR A 107 12.69 19.63 -24.49
N PRO A 108 13.01 19.45 -25.79
CA PRO A 108 12.67 18.23 -26.51
C PRO A 108 13.38 17.04 -25.86
N CYS A 109 12.65 15.95 -25.65
CA CYS A 109 13.17 14.61 -25.37
C CYS A 109 12.00 13.67 -25.07
N HIS A 110 11.23 14.00 -24.03
CA HIS A 110 10.03 13.24 -23.68
C HIS A 110 9.03 13.24 -24.85
N THR A 111 8.81 14.43 -25.41
CA THR A 111 8.23 14.62 -26.74
C THR A 111 9.07 15.65 -27.49
N THR A 112 9.02 15.65 -28.83
CA THR A 112 9.79 16.59 -29.66
C THR A 112 9.32 18.03 -29.55
N GLY A 113 8.10 18.27 -29.05
CA GLY A 113 7.48 19.59 -28.94
C GLY A 113 7.35 20.14 -27.52
N HIS A 114 8.05 19.53 -26.55
CA HIS A 114 7.89 19.87 -25.12
C HIS A 114 8.39 21.28 -24.78
N ILE A 115 7.57 22.05 -24.05
CA ILE A 115 7.87 23.39 -23.54
C ILE A 115 7.75 23.40 -22.01
N CYS A 116 8.83 23.79 -21.34
CA CYS A 116 8.78 24.25 -19.96
C CYS A 116 8.45 25.75 -19.91
N TYR A 117 7.61 26.19 -18.98
CA TYR A 117 7.24 27.60 -18.83
C TYR A 117 7.88 28.21 -17.58
N PHE A 118 8.84 29.10 -17.77
CA PHE A 118 9.50 29.83 -16.68
C PHE A 118 8.79 31.16 -16.42
N VAL A 119 8.37 31.39 -15.18
CA VAL A 119 7.53 32.52 -14.78
C VAL A 119 8.24 33.35 -13.72
N THR A 120 8.33 34.65 -13.98
CA THR A 120 8.91 35.63 -13.05
C THR A 120 7.96 36.82 -12.86
N LYS A 121 8.22 37.61 -11.83
CA LYS A 121 7.56 38.88 -11.59
C LYS A 121 8.60 39.96 -11.36
N ASP A 122 8.54 41.03 -12.16
CA ASP A 122 9.48 42.15 -12.03
C ASP A 122 9.36 42.81 -10.66
N LYS A 123 10.50 43.19 -10.07
CA LYS A 123 10.58 43.88 -8.77
C LYS A 123 9.88 43.12 -7.63
N SER A 124 9.84 41.78 -7.70
CA SER A 124 9.33 40.92 -6.64
C SER A 124 10.47 40.21 -5.91
N SER A 125 10.32 40.02 -4.59
CA SER A 125 11.19 39.16 -3.79
C SER A 125 10.71 37.70 -3.77
N GLU A 126 9.57 37.38 -4.39
CA GLU A 126 9.11 36.01 -4.51
C GLU A 126 9.99 35.24 -5.50
N PRO A 127 10.36 33.98 -5.20
CA PRO A 127 11.15 33.17 -6.12
C PRO A 127 10.37 32.87 -7.42
N PRO A 128 11.06 32.70 -8.55
CA PRO A 128 10.45 32.26 -9.80
C PRO A 128 9.79 30.88 -9.70
N ALA A 129 8.98 30.54 -10.71
CA ALA A 129 8.44 29.20 -10.90
C ALA A 129 8.76 28.67 -12.29
N VAL A 130 8.93 27.36 -12.43
CA VAL A 130 9.03 26.68 -13.72
C VAL A 130 8.04 25.50 -13.76
N PHE A 131 7.20 25.49 -14.78
CA PHE A 131 6.30 24.38 -15.07
C PHE A 131 6.97 23.46 -16.07
N THR A 132 7.23 22.23 -15.66
CA THR A 132 8.19 21.33 -16.34
C THR A 132 7.54 20.16 -17.05
N GLY A 133 6.22 19.99 -16.89
CA GLY A 133 5.49 18.83 -17.42
C GLY A 133 6.27 17.55 -17.16
N ASP A 134 6.48 16.80 -18.24
CA ASP A 134 7.19 15.52 -18.19
C ASP A 134 8.68 15.59 -18.53
N THR A 135 9.29 16.78 -18.55
CA THR A 135 10.74 16.89 -18.72
C THR A 135 11.46 16.59 -17.41
N LEU A 136 11.13 17.34 -16.35
CA LEU A 136 11.73 17.22 -15.01
C LEU A 136 10.62 16.87 -14.01
N PHE A 137 10.82 15.82 -13.23
CA PHE A 137 10.00 15.50 -12.07
C PHE A 137 10.82 15.72 -10.80
N VAL A 138 10.16 15.81 -9.64
CA VAL A 138 10.87 15.72 -8.36
C VAL A 138 11.62 14.39 -8.31
N ALA A 139 12.95 14.47 -8.19
CA ALA A 139 13.90 13.36 -8.19
C ALA A 139 13.91 12.47 -9.45
N GLY A 140 13.31 12.90 -10.56
CA GLY A 140 13.20 12.11 -11.79
C GLY A 140 13.18 12.93 -13.08
N CYS A 141 12.99 12.24 -14.19
CA CYS A 141 12.71 12.83 -15.51
C CYS A 141 11.74 11.93 -16.29
N GLY A 142 11.16 12.47 -17.36
CA GLY A 142 10.32 11.71 -18.29
C GLY A 142 11.09 10.59 -18.99
N LYS A 143 10.33 9.61 -19.50
CA LYS A 143 10.86 8.65 -20.47
C LYS A 143 11.19 9.36 -21.78
N PHE A 144 12.19 8.87 -22.50
CA PHE A 144 12.66 9.46 -23.76
C PHE A 144 11.86 8.85 -24.92
N PHE A 145 10.55 9.13 -24.99
CA PHE A 145 9.71 8.52 -26.03
C PHE A 145 10.06 9.00 -27.43
N GLU A 146 10.38 10.29 -27.58
CA GLU A 146 10.65 10.92 -28.87
C GLU A 146 12.02 11.62 -28.91
N GLY A 147 13.00 11.15 -28.14
CA GLY A 147 14.30 11.80 -28.08
C GLY A 147 15.41 10.98 -27.45
N THR A 148 16.50 11.65 -27.13
CA THR A 148 17.80 11.05 -26.81
C THR A 148 18.32 11.48 -25.44
N ALA A 149 19.33 10.78 -24.94
CA ALA A 149 20.03 11.14 -23.70
C ALA A 149 20.73 12.51 -23.83
N GLU A 150 21.25 12.86 -25.01
CA GLU A 150 21.85 14.17 -25.27
C GLU A 150 20.82 15.30 -25.16
N GLU A 151 19.62 15.08 -25.70
CA GLU A 151 18.52 16.04 -25.61
C GLU A 151 18.02 16.21 -24.17
N MET A 152 17.84 15.12 -23.41
CA MET A 152 17.50 15.23 -21.98
C MET A 152 18.60 15.93 -21.19
N TYR A 153 19.88 15.65 -21.48
CA TYR A 153 21.00 16.34 -20.86
C TYR A 153 20.95 17.86 -21.13
N LYS A 154 20.73 18.26 -22.38
CA LYS A 154 20.57 19.68 -22.73
C LYS A 154 19.38 20.31 -22.01
N ALA A 155 18.23 19.63 -21.98
CA ALA A 155 17.03 20.10 -21.31
C ALA A 155 17.25 20.30 -19.80
N LEU A 156 17.78 19.30 -19.12
CA LEU A 156 17.93 19.30 -17.67
C LEU A 156 19.10 20.16 -17.20
N ILE A 157 20.25 20.07 -17.85
CA ILE A 157 21.49 20.67 -17.36
C ILE A 157 21.77 22.03 -18.00
N ASP A 158 21.61 22.14 -19.32
CA ASP A 158 21.95 23.38 -20.04
C ASP A 158 20.81 24.40 -20.12
N ILE A 159 19.56 23.96 -19.94
CA ILE A 159 18.38 24.83 -19.99
C ILE A 159 17.81 25.03 -18.57
N LEU A 160 17.23 23.98 -17.97
CA LEU A 160 16.58 24.09 -16.66
C LEU A 160 17.58 24.31 -15.52
N GLY A 161 18.71 23.60 -15.56
CA GLY A 161 19.78 23.69 -14.58
C GLY A 161 20.49 25.04 -14.50
N ARG A 162 20.27 25.93 -15.49
CA ARG A 162 20.79 27.30 -15.51
C ARG A 162 19.79 28.34 -14.98
N LEU A 163 18.58 27.93 -14.61
CA LEU A 163 17.64 28.81 -13.93
C LEU A 163 18.13 29.15 -12.51
N PRO A 164 17.65 30.25 -11.89
CA PRO A 164 17.99 30.58 -10.52
C PRO A 164 17.75 29.39 -9.57
N PRO A 165 18.67 29.05 -8.65
CA PRO A 165 18.56 27.87 -7.81
C PRO A 165 17.26 27.79 -6.99
N GLU A 166 16.73 28.94 -6.56
CA GLU A 166 15.49 29.07 -5.80
C GLU A 166 14.21 28.90 -6.64
N THR A 167 14.33 28.72 -7.96
CA THR A 167 13.19 28.53 -8.85
C THR A 167 12.40 27.30 -8.43
N ARG A 168 11.11 27.50 -8.14
CA ARG A 168 10.19 26.43 -7.74
C ARG A 168 9.82 25.57 -8.95
N VAL A 169 9.95 24.25 -8.81
CA VAL A 169 9.65 23.27 -9.86
C VAL A 169 8.25 22.69 -9.65
N TYR A 170 7.41 22.83 -10.68
CA TYR A 170 6.06 22.29 -10.74
C TYR A 170 5.98 21.31 -11.92
N CYS A 171 5.94 20.00 -11.64
CA CYS A 171 6.05 18.93 -12.63
C CYS A 171 4.72 18.23 -12.94
N GLY A 172 4.68 17.41 -14.00
CA GLY A 172 3.44 16.82 -14.51
C GLY A 172 2.74 15.82 -13.57
N HIS A 173 3.50 15.10 -12.74
CA HIS A 173 2.99 13.94 -12.00
C HIS A 173 3.53 13.80 -10.56
N GLU A 174 2.77 13.10 -9.72
CA GLU A 174 3.16 12.64 -8.37
C GLU A 174 3.95 11.32 -8.43
N TYR A 175 5.18 11.38 -8.94
CA TYR A 175 6.10 10.23 -9.03
C TYR A 175 7.22 10.21 -7.99
N THR A 176 7.18 11.14 -7.03
CA THR A 176 8.33 11.49 -6.19
C THR A 176 8.87 10.32 -5.38
N ILE A 177 8.00 9.53 -4.74
CA ILE A 177 8.44 8.36 -3.96
C ILE A 177 9.18 7.37 -4.84
N ASN A 178 8.61 6.97 -5.98
CA ASN A 178 9.23 5.98 -6.87
C ASN A 178 10.51 6.52 -7.52
N ASN A 179 10.55 7.81 -7.84
CA ASN A 179 11.75 8.49 -8.30
C ASN A 179 12.88 8.45 -7.25
N LEU A 180 12.57 8.74 -6.00
CA LEU A 180 13.53 8.70 -4.89
C LEU A 180 13.96 7.28 -4.52
N LYS A 181 13.09 6.27 -4.68
CA LYS A 181 13.48 4.86 -4.55
C LYS A 181 14.56 4.50 -5.58
N PHE A 182 14.41 4.94 -6.83
CA PHE A 182 15.44 4.75 -7.86
C PHE A 182 16.69 5.58 -7.57
N ALA A 183 16.55 6.85 -7.17
CA ALA A 183 17.69 7.69 -6.78
C ALA A 183 18.52 7.04 -5.67
N ARG A 184 17.88 6.37 -4.71
CA ARG A 184 18.55 5.66 -3.63
C ARG A 184 19.28 4.41 -4.10
N HIS A 185 18.76 3.74 -5.13
CA HIS A 185 19.45 2.63 -5.78
C HIS A 185 20.72 3.12 -6.51
N VAL A 186 20.65 4.27 -7.18
CA VAL A 186 21.81 4.88 -7.88
C VAL A 186 22.85 5.44 -6.90
N GLU A 187 22.41 6.08 -5.81
CA GLU A 187 23.30 6.67 -4.81
C GLU A 187 22.91 6.24 -3.39
N PRO A 188 23.23 5.00 -2.96
CA PRO A 188 22.80 4.46 -1.65
C PRO A 188 23.34 5.25 -0.45
N ASN A 189 24.45 5.96 -0.66
CA ASN A 189 25.12 6.77 0.36
C ASN A 189 24.71 8.25 0.36
N ASN A 190 23.83 8.69 -0.55
CA ASN A 190 23.39 10.08 -0.61
C ASN A 190 22.33 10.36 0.47
N GLU A 191 22.72 11.12 1.51
CA GLU A 191 21.82 11.49 2.61
C GLU A 191 20.63 12.35 2.16
N ALA A 192 20.81 13.21 1.15
CA ALA A 192 19.73 14.06 0.66
C ALA A 192 18.60 13.22 0.06
N VAL A 193 18.95 12.16 -0.68
CA VAL A 193 17.98 11.17 -1.20
C VAL A 193 17.22 10.50 -0.06
N ARG A 194 17.92 10.03 1.00
CA ARG A 194 17.27 9.35 2.14
C ARG A 194 16.30 10.28 2.88
N LYS A 195 16.75 11.50 3.20
CA LYS A 195 15.93 12.51 3.89
C LYS A 195 14.72 12.91 3.05
N LYS A 196 14.91 13.15 1.75
CA LYS A 196 13.81 13.51 0.85
C LYS A 196 12.83 12.36 0.65
N LEU A 197 13.29 11.10 0.62
CA LEU A 197 12.41 9.92 0.54
C LEU A 197 11.57 9.74 1.80
N ALA A 198 12.17 9.93 2.99
CA ALA A 198 11.45 9.87 4.25
C ALA A 198 10.36 10.96 4.30
N TRP A 199 10.72 12.20 3.98
CA TRP A 199 9.79 13.31 3.85
C TRP A 199 8.66 13.01 2.85
N ALA A 200 8.98 12.52 1.64
CA ALA A 200 7.97 12.25 0.62
C ALA A 200 6.97 11.17 1.05
N LYS A 201 7.43 10.14 1.79
CA LYS A 201 6.54 9.12 2.36
C LYS A 201 5.61 9.70 3.43
N GLU A 202 6.13 10.53 4.31
CA GLU A 202 5.32 11.21 5.34
C GLU A 202 4.29 12.15 4.71
N THR A 203 4.71 13.01 3.77
CA THR A 203 3.84 13.91 3.00
C THR A 203 2.74 13.14 2.27
N TYR A 204 3.08 12.04 1.58
CA TYR A 204 2.10 11.20 0.90
C TYR A 204 1.11 10.53 1.86
N ASN A 205 1.58 10.01 2.99
CA ASN A 205 0.72 9.40 4.01
C ASN A 205 -0.26 10.41 4.63
N ASN A 206 0.12 11.69 4.66
CA ASN A 206 -0.75 12.78 5.09
C ASN A 206 -1.70 13.28 3.99
N GLY A 207 -1.66 12.70 2.77
CA GLY A 207 -2.49 13.11 1.64
C GLY A 207 -2.05 14.43 1.00
N GLU A 208 -0.82 14.89 1.27
CA GLU A 208 -0.27 16.12 0.74
C GLU A 208 0.55 15.87 -0.55
N PRO A 209 0.62 16.84 -1.49
CA PRO A 209 1.44 16.71 -2.69
C PRO A 209 2.92 16.98 -2.39
N THR A 210 3.82 16.33 -3.14
CA THR A 210 5.28 16.48 -2.94
C THR A 210 5.92 17.61 -3.77
N ILE A 211 5.09 18.46 -4.37
CA ILE A 211 5.49 19.66 -5.12
C ILE A 211 5.16 20.95 -4.32
N PRO A 212 5.84 22.07 -4.60
CA PRO A 212 7.02 22.19 -5.45
C PRO A 212 8.31 21.75 -4.76
N SER A 213 9.30 21.33 -5.56
CA SER A 213 10.73 21.36 -5.17
C SER A 213 11.39 22.64 -5.70
N THR A 214 12.73 22.75 -5.61
CA THR A 214 13.50 23.83 -6.26
C THR A 214 14.58 23.27 -7.19
N ILE A 215 15.07 24.06 -8.14
CA ILE A 215 16.20 23.67 -9.00
C ILE A 215 17.42 23.28 -8.15
N ALA A 216 17.70 24.02 -7.06
CA ALA A 216 18.75 23.69 -6.11
C ALA A 216 18.56 22.31 -5.49
N ASP A 217 17.34 22.00 -5.03
CA ASP A 217 17.01 20.71 -4.43
C ASP A 217 17.26 19.55 -5.39
N GLU A 218 16.84 19.68 -6.65
CA GLU A 218 16.99 18.61 -7.65
C GLU A 218 18.46 18.25 -7.90
N PHE A 219 19.39 19.20 -7.84
CA PHE A 219 20.83 18.92 -7.92
C PHE A 219 21.37 18.12 -6.72
N THR A 220 20.62 18.00 -5.62
CA THR A 220 21.05 17.23 -4.43
C THR A 220 20.63 15.76 -4.46
N TYR A 221 19.51 15.41 -5.11
CA TYR A 221 18.95 14.05 -5.05
C TYR A 221 18.45 13.49 -6.39
N ASN A 222 18.33 14.26 -7.46
CA ASN A 222 17.82 13.77 -8.73
C ASN A 222 18.95 13.16 -9.57
N PRO A 223 18.99 11.83 -9.80
CA PRO A 223 20.10 11.20 -10.50
C PRO A 223 20.28 11.73 -11.93
N PHE A 224 19.22 12.22 -12.57
CA PHE A 224 19.28 12.80 -13.91
C PHE A 224 19.85 14.22 -13.93
N MET A 225 19.63 15.02 -12.88
CA MET A 225 20.28 16.33 -12.71
C MET A 225 21.74 16.19 -12.24
N ARG A 226 22.11 14.99 -11.75
CA ARG A 226 23.40 14.68 -11.12
C ARG A 226 24.32 13.81 -11.99
N VAL A 227 24.05 13.69 -13.29
CA VAL A 227 24.88 12.86 -14.22
C VAL A 227 26.34 13.35 -14.37
N ARG A 228 26.68 14.53 -13.86
CA ARG A 228 28.05 15.05 -13.76
C ARG A 228 28.76 14.63 -12.45
N GLU A 229 28.02 14.13 -11.47
CA GLU A 229 28.57 13.70 -10.19
C GLU A 229 29.28 12.36 -10.33
N LYS A 230 30.45 12.25 -9.69
CA LYS A 230 31.28 11.05 -9.78
C LYS A 230 30.56 9.81 -9.24
N SER A 231 29.75 9.95 -8.20
CA SER A 231 28.93 8.87 -7.63
C SER A 231 27.94 8.27 -8.63
N VAL A 232 27.24 9.11 -9.40
CA VAL A 232 26.27 8.67 -10.42
C VAL A 232 26.99 8.06 -11.62
N GLN A 233 28.11 8.65 -12.01
CA GLN A 233 28.99 8.13 -13.07
C GLN A 233 29.56 6.75 -12.72
N ASP A 234 30.03 6.56 -11.49
CA ASP A 234 30.55 5.29 -11.00
C ASP A 234 29.47 4.20 -10.99
N HIS A 235 28.25 4.53 -10.54
CA HIS A 235 27.09 3.62 -10.62
C HIS A 235 26.80 3.19 -12.06
N ALA A 236 26.81 4.13 -13.00
CA ALA A 236 26.58 3.85 -14.42
C ALA A 236 27.76 3.14 -15.11
N GLY A 237 28.94 3.09 -14.48
CA GLY A 237 30.18 2.62 -15.10
C GLY A 237 30.65 3.49 -16.27
N LYS A 238 30.32 4.79 -16.24
CA LYS A 238 30.59 5.77 -17.30
C LYS A 238 31.32 6.99 -16.73
N SER A 239 31.99 7.75 -17.59
CA SER A 239 32.63 9.03 -17.22
C SER A 239 32.06 10.24 -17.98
N ASP A 240 31.39 9.97 -19.11
CA ASP A 240 30.67 10.99 -19.87
C ASP A 240 29.25 11.16 -19.31
N PRO A 241 28.77 12.38 -19.05
CA PRO A 241 27.46 12.59 -18.45
C PRO A 241 26.28 12.28 -19.39
N ILE A 242 26.46 12.35 -20.72
CA ILE A 242 25.41 12.00 -21.70
C ILE A 242 25.27 10.47 -21.76
N GLU A 243 26.38 9.74 -21.79
CA GLU A 243 26.34 8.28 -21.67
C GLU A 243 25.74 7.85 -20.32
N THR A 244 26.13 8.52 -19.24
CA THR A 244 25.58 8.30 -17.89
C THR A 244 24.06 8.49 -17.89
N MET A 245 23.55 9.60 -18.45
CA MET A 245 22.12 9.88 -18.63
C MET A 245 21.38 8.73 -19.33
N GLY A 246 21.94 8.23 -20.43
CA GLY A 246 21.36 7.11 -21.19
C GLY A 246 21.28 5.81 -20.39
N ILE A 247 22.36 5.48 -19.66
CA ILE A 247 22.42 4.28 -18.82
C ILE A 247 21.40 4.35 -17.68
N ILE A 248 21.41 5.42 -16.89
CA ILE A 248 20.50 5.52 -15.73
C ILE A 248 19.03 5.61 -16.17
N ARG A 249 18.74 6.21 -17.33
CA ARG A 249 17.37 6.23 -17.87
C ARG A 249 16.89 4.82 -18.23
N LYS A 250 17.70 4.07 -18.98
CA LYS A 250 17.41 2.69 -19.34
C LYS A 250 17.26 1.80 -18.11
N GLU A 251 18.09 2.04 -17.10
CA GLU A 251 18.01 1.34 -15.82
C GLU A 251 16.69 1.67 -15.11
N LYS A 252 16.32 2.94 -14.98
CA LYS A 252 15.03 3.35 -14.37
C LYS A 252 13.82 2.79 -15.10
N ASP A 253 13.88 2.68 -16.43
CA ASP A 253 12.79 2.12 -17.23
C ASP A 253 12.53 0.63 -16.94
N ASN A 254 13.57 -0.08 -16.48
CA ASN A 254 13.50 -1.48 -16.08
C ASN A 254 13.52 -1.65 -14.55
N PHE A 255 13.61 -0.56 -13.79
CA PHE A 255 13.66 -0.58 -12.34
C PHE A 255 12.28 -0.93 -11.80
N ARG A 256 12.08 -2.21 -11.54
CA ARG A 256 11.06 -2.69 -10.62
C ARG A 256 11.72 -2.59 -9.26
N GLY A 257 11.28 -1.65 -8.43
CA GLY A 257 11.87 -1.45 -7.10
C GLY A 257 12.11 -2.79 -6.41
N ARG A 258 13.25 -2.96 -5.74
CA ARG A 258 13.45 -4.08 -4.82
C ARG A 258 12.38 -3.95 -3.75
N SER A 259 11.25 -4.62 -3.95
CA SER A 259 10.11 -4.57 -3.05
C SER A 259 9.69 -6.00 -2.81
N MET A 260 9.84 -6.40 -1.56
CA MET A 260 9.11 -7.51 -0.99
C MET A 260 7.63 -7.10 -0.91
N LYS A 261 6.76 -7.86 -1.58
CA LYS A 261 5.32 -7.70 -1.47
C LYS A 261 4.74 -8.77 -0.56
N VAL A 262 3.96 -8.37 0.45
CA VAL A 262 3.19 -9.31 1.27
C VAL A 262 1.74 -9.27 0.81
N LYS A 263 1.20 -10.43 0.46
CA LYS A 263 -0.21 -10.60 0.11
C LYS A 263 -0.92 -11.26 1.28
N VAL A 264 -1.94 -10.58 1.79
CA VAL A 264 -2.83 -11.07 2.85
C VAL A 264 -3.94 -11.90 2.22
N ILE A 265 -4.21 -13.08 2.77
CA ILE A 265 -5.25 -13.98 2.29
C ILE A 265 -6.08 -14.45 3.49
N SER A 266 -7.26 -13.87 3.66
CA SER A 266 -8.23 -14.30 4.67
C SER A 266 -8.69 -15.72 4.36
N ILE A 267 -8.64 -16.61 5.34
CA ILE A 267 -8.98 -18.02 5.22
C ILE A 267 -9.79 -18.47 6.44
N LEU A 268 -10.50 -19.59 6.32
CA LEU A 268 -11.37 -20.08 7.39
C LEU A 268 -12.41 -19.02 7.80
N GLU A 269 -12.71 -18.90 9.09
CA GLU A 269 -13.62 -17.88 9.63
C GLU A 269 -12.90 -16.55 9.84
N ASP A 270 -11.72 -16.57 10.45
CA ASP A 270 -11.00 -15.36 10.85
C ASP A 270 -9.46 -15.47 10.75
N ASN A 271 -8.92 -16.53 10.13
CA ASN A 271 -7.47 -16.72 10.00
C ASN A 271 -6.90 -15.93 8.81
N TYR A 272 -5.61 -15.59 8.92
CA TYR A 272 -4.80 -15.10 7.81
C TYR A 272 -3.72 -16.11 7.44
N MET A 273 -3.58 -16.35 6.15
CA MET A 273 -2.33 -16.84 5.57
C MET A 273 -1.68 -15.75 4.72
N TYR A 274 -0.37 -15.80 4.60
CA TYR A 274 0.40 -14.77 3.89
C TYR A 274 1.23 -15.35 2.77
N LEU A 275 1.36 -14.59 1.69
CA LEU A 275 2.30 -14.88 0.61
C LEU A 275 3.30 -13.74 0.50
N VAL A 276 4.56 -14.02 0.83
CA VAL A 276 5.68 -13.09 0.71
C VAL A 276 6.33 -13.29 -0.65
N ILE A 277 6.36 -12.26 -1.48
CA ILE A 277 6.76 -12.33 -2.89
C ILE A 277 7.97 -11.43 -3.11
N GLY A 278 9.04 -12.01 -3.66
CA GLY A 278 10.15 -11.24 -4.21
C GLY A 278 9.76 -10.77 -5.61
N GLU A 279 9.39 -9.51 -5.79
CA GLU A 279 8.77 -9.05 -7.04
C GLU A 279 9.66 -9.23 -8.27
N GLN A 280 10.98 -9.13 -8.09
CA GLN A 280 11.96 -9.34 -9.17
C GLN A 280 12.11 -10.82 -9.54
N SER A 281 12.23 -11.70 -8.54
CA SER A 281 12.47 -13.13 -8.76
C SER A 281 11.21 -13.93 -9.05
N ARG A 282 10.03 -13.37 -8.77
CA ARG A 282 8.73 -14.06 -8.75
C ARG A 282 8.71 -15.27 -7.81
N MET A 283 9.70 -15.39 -6.93
CA MET A 283 9.76 -16.39 -5.88
C MET A 283 8.82 -16.00 -4.75
N ALA A 284 8.19 -16.99 -4.12
CA ALA A 284 7.24 -16.78 -3.05
C ALA A 284 7.49 -17.71 -1.85
N ILE A 285 7.22 -17.20 -0.66
CA ILE A 285 7.21 -17.92 0.62
C ILE A 285 5.81 -17.81 1.20
N ALA A 286 5.21 -18.93 1.61
CA ALA A 286 3.91 -18.91 2.29
C ALA A 286 4.09 -18.95 3.80
N VAL A 287 3.25 -18.22 4.54
CA VAL A 287 3.17 -18.28 6.01
C VAL A 287 1.81 -18.83 6.40
N ASP A 288 1.82 -19.87 7.25
CA ASP A 288 0.63 -20.55 7.80
C ASP A 288 -0.43 -20.93 6.73
N PRO A 289 -0.07 -21.70 5.69
CA PRO A 289 -0.92 -21.90 4.54
C PRO A 289 -2.00 -22.97 4.76
N ALA A 290 -2.87 -22.77 5.74
CA ALA A 290 -3.87 -23.75 6.14
C ALA A 290 -4.96 -24.05 5.09
N VAL A 291 -5.12 -23.22 4.04
CA VAL A 291 -6.02 -23.48 2.91
C VAL A 291 -5.19 -23.61 1.63
N PRO A 292 -4.62 -24.80 1.34
CA PRO A 292 -3.58 -24.96 0.33
C PRO A 292 -4.08 -24.71 -1.10
N HIS A 293 -5.30 -25.15 -1.45
CA HIS A 293 -5.85 -24.97 -2.80
C HIS A 293 -5.97 -23.48 -3.19
N ARG A 294 -6.45 -22.63 -2.28
CA ARG A 294 -6.57 -21.17 -2.51
C ARG A 294 -5.20 -20.52 -2.72
N LEU A 295 -4.19 -20.99 -2.00
CA LEU A 295 -2.81 -20.53 -2.16
C LEU A 295 -2.27 -20.92 -3.55
N LEU A 296 -2.44 -22.19 -3.95
CA LEU A 296 -1.97 -22.70 -5.24
C LEU A 296 -2.64 -22.02 -6.43
N ASP A 297 -3.93 -21.70 -6.34
CA ASP A 297 -4.64 -20.91 -7.36
C ASP A 297 -4.01 -19.53 -7.55
N ILE A 298 -3.66 -18.86 -6.45
CA ILE A 298 -2.98 -17.56 -6.48
C ILE A 298 -1.59 -17.70 -7.12
N ILE A 299 -0.81 -18.69 -6.70
CA ILE A 299 0.53 -18.96 -7.24
C ILE A 299 0.47 -19.18 -8.75
N LYS A 300 -0.46 -20.02 -9.22
CA LYS A 300 -0.65 -20.32 -10.65
C LYS A 300 -1.08 -19.09 -11.43
N ARG A 301 -2.11 -18.39 -10.95
CA ARG A 301 -2.65 -17.20 -11.63
C ARG A 301 -1.62 -16.08 -11.76
N GLU A 302 -0.76 -15.93 -10.76
CA GLU A 302 0.26 -14.88 -10.74
C GLU A 302 1.61 -15.36 -11.28
N GLY A 303 1.75 -16.61 -11.72
CA GLY A 303 3.02 -17.14 -12.23
C GLY A 303 4.15 -17.02 -11.22
N LEU A 304 3.88 -17.40 -9.96
CA LEU A 304 4.83 -17.38 -8.86
C LEU A 304 5.48 -18.75 -8.68
N SER A 305 6.68 -18.78 -8.09
CA SER A 305 7.36 -20.01 -7.70
C SER A 305 7.39 -20.12 -6.19
N LEU A 306 6.53 -20.96 -5.60
CA LEU A 306 6.53 -21.22 -4.16
C LEU A 306 7.71 -22.12 -3.79
N THR A 307 8.57 -21.65 -2.89
CA THR A 307 9.81 -22.36 -2.51
C THR A 307 9.86 -22.79 -1.05
N ALA A 308 9.12 -22.12 -0.17
CA ALA A 308 9.14 -22.41 1.24
C ALA A 308 7.79 -22.12 1.91
N VAL A 309 7.52 -22.86 2.98
CA VAL A 309 6.46 -22.60 3.95
C VAL A 309 7.11 -22.27 5.30
N LEU A 310 6.72 -21.16 5.91
CA LEU A 310 7.05 -20.80 7.28
C LEU A 310 5.81 -21.05 8.14
N THR A 311 5.86 -22.03 9.04
CA THR A 311 4.76 -22.34 9.95
C THR A 311 5.07 -21.75 11.32
N THR A 312 4.19 -20.87 11.82
CA THR A 312 4.39 -20.18 13.10
C THR A 312 4.28 -21.15 14.26
N HIS A 313 3.27 -22.04 14.24
CA HIS A 313 3.08 -23.06 15.26
C HIS A 313 2.21 -24.22 14.78
N HIS A 314 2.07 -25.25 15.62
CA HIS A 314 1.47 -26.54 15.26
C HIS A 314 -0.07 -26.57 15.25
N HIS A 315 -0.76 -25.51 15.67
CA HIS A 315 -2.22 -25.53 15.65
C HIS A 315 -2.75 -25.72 14.23
N TRP A 316 -3.87 -26.43 14.14
CA TRP A 316 -4.38 -26.98 12.89
C TRP A 316 -4.73 -25.89 11.87
N ASP A 317 -5.31 -24.79 12.33
CA ASP A 317 -5.70 -23.64 11.53
C ASP A 317 -4.52 -22.83 10.96
N HIS A 318 -3.28 -23.19 11.34
CA HIS A 318 -2.04 -22.69 10.74
C HIS A 318 -1.30 -23.76 9.92
N ALA A 319 -1.19 -24.99 10.44
CA ALA A 319 -0.31 -26.02 9.90
C ALA A 319 -0.98 -27.06 8.99
N ARG A 320 -2.32 -27.17 8.97
CA ARG A 320 -3.02 -28.29 8.29
C ARG A 320 -2.76 -28.40 6.79
N GLY A 321 -2.43 -27.29 6.12
CA GLY A 321 -2.22 -27.28 4.67
C GLY A 321 -0.86 -27.82 4.24
N ASN A 322 0.10 -27.96 5.17
CA ASN A 322 1.49 -28.31 4.87
C ASN A 322 1.62 -29.63 4.10
N GLU A 323 0.93 -30.69 4.53
CA GLU A 323 1.01 -32.01 3.88
C GLU A 323 0.52 -31.97 2.43
N THR A 324 -0.54 -31.21 2.16
CA THR A 324 -1.09 -31.09 0.80
C THR A 324 -0.10 -30.34 -0.09
N LEU A 325 0.49 -29.25 0.41
CA LEU A 325 1.45 -28.45 -0.36
C LEU A 325 2.72 -29.23 -0.68
N VAL A 326 3.27 -30.00 0.27
CA VAL A 326 4.47 -30.82 0.01
C VAL A 326 4.20 -31.91 -1.03
N LYS A 327 2.96 -32.45 -1.08
CA LYS A 327 2.56 -33.42 -2.11
C LYS A 327 2.41 -32.76 -3.50
N GLU A 328 1.87 -31.55 -3.57
CA GLU A 328 1.56 -30.86 -4.83
C GLU A 328 2.72 -30.01 -5.39
N VAL A 329 3.66 -29.59 -4.55
CA VAL A 329 4.80 -28.73 -4.92
C VAL A 329 6.11 -29.46 -4.65
N PRO A 330 6.70 -30.13 -5.66
CA PRO A 330 7.95 -30.85 -5.50
C PRO A 330 9.08 -29.96 -4.99
N GLY A 331 9.82 -30.44 -3.99
CA GLY A 331 10.96 -29.71 -3.41
C GLY A 331 10.59 -28.58 -2.44
N LEU A 332 9.31 -28.42 -2.12
CA LEU A 332 8.86 -27.46 -1.10
C LEU A 332 9.43 -27.83 0.28
N ARG A 333 10.01 -26.84 0.96
CA ARG A 333 10.51 -26.98 2.33
C ARG A 333 9.55 -26.33 3.33
N VAL A 334 9.28 -27.01 4.44
CA VAL A 334 8.42 -26.57 5.53
C VAL A 334 9.29 -26.30 6.76
N TYR A 335 9.32 -25.05 7.18
CA TYR A 335 10.07 -24.55 8.32
C TYR A 335 9.16 -24.33 9.52
N GLY A 336 9.65 -24.66 10.72
CA GLY A 336 8.88 -24.53 11.96
C GLY A 336 9.70 -24.87 13.20
N GLY A 337 9.24 -24.40 14.37
CA GLY A 337 9.95 -24.61 15.65
C GLY A 337 9.57 -25.88 16.41
N ASP A 338 8.57 -26.63 15.93
CA ASP A 338 7.88 -27.67 16.69
C ASP A 338 7.74 -28.97 15.89
N ASP A 339 8.11 -30.11 16.49
CA ASP A 339 8.02 -31.43 15.83
C ASP A 339 6.56 -31.85 15.58
N ARG A 340 5.59 -31.19 16.24
CA ARG A 340 4.15 -31.38 16.02
C ARG A 340 3.65 -30.75 14.73
N ILE A 341 4.46 -29.95 14.02
CA ILE A 341 4.09 -29.36 12.73
C ILE A 341 4.11 -30.46 11.66
N ASN A 342 2.96 -30.67 11.01
CA ASN A 342 2.83 -31.67 9.97
C ASN A 342 3.70 -31.33 8.74
N ALA A 343 4.28 -32.37 8.15
CA ALA A 343 5.21 -32.29 7.00
C ALA A 343 6.43 -31.38 7.21
N LEU A 344 6.85 -31.14 8.47
CA LEU A 344 8.06 -30.37 8.77
C LEU A 344 9.28 -31.00 8.10
N THR A 345 10.00 -30.22 7.29
CA THR A 345 11.27 -30.63 6.69
C THR A 345 12.46 -30.04 7.43
N ASP A 346 12.28 -28.85 8.00
CA ASP A 346 13.35 -28.04 8.54
C ASP A 346 12.96 -27.43 9.89
N LYS A 347 13.43 -28.07 10.96
CA LYS A 347 13.27 -27.49 12.30
C LYS A 347 14.19 -26.28 12.47
N VAL A 348 13.63 -25.14 12.83
CA VAL A 348 14.38 -23.89 13.01
C VAL A 348 14.60 -23.57 14.48
N THR A 349 15.62 -22.77 14.77
CA THR A 349 15.93 -22.29 16.13
C THR A 349 15.89 -20.78 16.24
N ASN A 350 15.91 -20.25 17.47
CA ASN A 350 15.98 -18.81 17.70
C ASN A 350 17.18 -18.17 17.00
N ALA A 351 16.96 -16.98 16.45
CA ALA A 351 17.93 -16.17 15.72
C ALA A 351 18.53 -16.82 14.47
N GLN A 352 18.05 -18.00 14.05
CA GLN A 352 18.47 -18.60 12.79
C GLN A 352 18.05 -17.71 11.62
N GLU A 353 18.99 -17.44 10.71
CA GLU A 353 18.71 -16.69 9.50
C GLU A 353 18.58 -17.64 8.31
N LEU A 354 17.54 -17.44 7.52
CA LEU A 354 17.25 -18.13 6.27
C LEU A 354 17.30 -17.09 5.15
N LYS A 355 17.78 -17.50 3.98
CA LYS A 355 17.82 -16.65 2.79
C LYS A 355 17.15 -17.35 1.62
N PHE A 356 16.16 -16.68 1.05
CA PHE A 356 15.40 -17.14 -0.10
C PHE A 356 15.54 -16.07 -1.20
N ASN A 357 16.55 -16.25 -2.05
CA ASN A 357 16.95 -15.25 -3.04
C ASN A 357 17.23 -13.88 -2.38
N SER A 358 16.43 -12.85 -2.66
CA SER A 358 16.56 -11.51 -2.07
C SER A 358 15.85 -11.36 -0.72
N ILE A 359 15.02 -12.32 -0.31
CA ILE A 359 14.27 -12.29 0.94
C ILE A 359 15.10 -12.93 2.05
N ASN A 360 15.43 -12.14 3.06
CA ASN A 360 16.05 -12.62 4.29
C ASN A 360 14.96 -12.83 5.36
N VAL A 361 15.09 -13.90 6.13
CA VAL A 361 14.17 -14.25 7.22
C VAL A 361 14.98 -14.56 8.46
N ARG A 362 14.66 -13.94 9.60
CA ARG A 362 15.18 -14.30 10.91
C ARG A 362 14.07 -14.97 11.72
N CYS A 363 14.33 -16.19 12.17
CA CYS A 363 13.44 -16.96 13.03
C CYS A 363 13.55 -16.46 14.47
N LEU A 364 12.43 -16.06 15.06
CA LEU A 364 12.34 -15.53 16.41
C LEU A 364 11.53 -16.50 17.26
N PHE A 365 12.16 -17.11 18.25
CA PHE A 365 11.48 -18.06 19.11
C PHE A 365 10.63 -17.33 20.16
N THR A 366 9.32 -17.57 20.16
CA THR A 366 8.36 -16.86 21.01
C THR A 366 7.43 -17.82 21.77
N PRO A 367 7.96 -18.70 22.63
CA PRO A 367 7.15 -19.69 23.34
C PRO A 367 6.18 -18.99 24.29
N CYS A 368 4.90 -19.31 24.22
CA CYS A 368 3.89 -18.98 25.25
C CYS A 368 2.53 -19.52 24.82
N HIS A 369 2.06 -19.07 23.65
CA HIS A 369 0.83 -19.55 23.07
C HIS A 369 0.92 -21.06 22.80
N THR A 370 2.00 -21.46 22.14
CA THR A 370 2.52 -22.83 22.16
C THR A 370 4.00 -22.81 22.51
N LEU A 371 4.56 -23.93 22.97
CA LEU A 371 5.97 -24.06 23.34
C LEU A 371 6.92 -24.00 22.14
N GLY A 372 6.44 -24.32 20.94
CA GLY A 372 7.22 -24.32 19.71
C GLY A 372 6.97 -23.12 18.79
N HIS A 373 6.30 -22.07 19.29
CA HIS A 373 5.90 -20.93 18.46
C HIS A 373 7.12 -20.16 17.94
N MET A 374 7.09 -19.83 16.64
CA MET A 374 8.06 -19.01 15.93
C MET A 374 7.37 -17.79 15.30
N CYS A 375 7.96 -16.62 15.49
CA CYS A 375 7.71 -15.45 14.66
C CYS A 375 8.79 -15.35 13.57
N TYR A 376 8.44 -14.82 12.40
CA TYR A 376 9.39 -14.69 11.28
C TYR A 376 9.57 -13.22 10.92
N PHE A 377 10.74 -12.66 11.21
CA PHE A 377 11.11 -11.30 10.82
C PHE A 377 11.74 -11.32 9.42
N VAL A 378 11.19 -10.56 8.49
CA VAL A 378 11.47 -10.67 7.06
C VAL A 378 11.83 -9.31 6.46
N TRP A 379 12.91 -9.26 5.70
CA TRP A 379 13.36 -8.05 5.00
C TRP A 379 14.04 -8.39 3.68
N GLU A 380 14.27 -7.38 2.85
CA GLU A 380 15.08 -7.48 1.64
C GLU A 380 16.23 -6.47 1.72
N ASP A 381 17.44 -6.90 1.34
CA ASP A 381 18.64 -6.07 1.39
C ASP A 381 18.50 -4.85 0.45
N ASP A 382 18.87 -3.67 0.95
CA ASP A 382 18.71 -2.38 0.26
C ASP A 382 17.27 -2.03 -0.13
N CYS A 383 16.25 -2.74 0.38
CA CYS A 383 14.84 -2.43 0.18
C CYS A 383 14.46 -1.14 0.94
N THR A 384 13.65 -0.30 0.30
CA THR A 384 13.18 0.96 0.92
C THR A 384 11.96 0.75 1.80
N ASP A 385 11.31 -0.39 1.67
CA ASP A 385 10.07 -0.68 2.37
C ASP A 385 10.41 -1.22 3.76
N ALA A 386 9.55 -0.92 4.73
CA ALA A 386 9.73 -1.39 6.09
C ALA A 386 9.74 -2.94 6.11
N PRO A 387 10.56 -3.55 6.98
CA PRO A 387 10.54 -5.00 7.17
C PRO A 387 9.16 -5.46 7.67
N ALA A 388 8.92 -6.76 7.60
CA ALA A 388 7.71 -7.40 8.08
C ALA A 388 8.02 -8.38 9.21
N VAL A 389 7.09 -8.59 10.13
CA VAL A 389 7.14 -9.70 11.09
C VAL A 389 5.83 -10.46 11.04
N PHE A 390 5.91 -11.76 10.84
CA PHE A 390 4.78 -12.68 10.91
C PHE A 390 4.71 -13.26 12.32
N THR A 391 3.67 -12.89 13.06
CA THR A 391 3.63 -13.09 14.51
C THR A 391 2.77 -14.26 14.95
N GLY A 392 2.09 -14.93 14.01
CA GLY A 392 1.12 -15.98 14.30
C GLY A 392 0.19 -15.55 15.42
N ASP A 393 0.18 -16.34 16.48
CA ASP A 393 -0.68 -16.15 17.64
C ASP A 393 0.05 -15.57 18.85
N THR A 394 1.26 -15.07 18.69
CA THR A 394 1.97 -14.36 19.75
C THR A 394 1.44 -12.93 19.91
N LEU A 395 1.52 -12.12 18.85
CA LEU A 395 1.08 -10.72 18.81
C LEU A 395 -0.02 -10.57 17.76
N PHE A 396 -1.14 -9.95 18.14
CA PHE A 396 -2.21 -9.53 17.24
C PHE A 396 -2.29 -8.01 17.19
N VAL A 397 -2.95 -7.46 16.17
CA VAL A 397 -3.32 -6.04 16.19
C VAL A 397 -4.16 -5.75 17.46
N ALA A 398 -3.64 -4.88 18.32
CA ALA A 398 -4.20 -4.49 19.61
C ALA A 398 -4.37 -5.63 20.65
N GLY A 399 -3.75 -6.79 20.45
CA GLY A 399 -3.88 -7.93 21.37
C GLY A 399 -2.68 -8.87 21.39
N CYS A 400 -2.80 -9.96 22.15
CA CYS A 400 -1.86 -11.09 22.13
C CYS A 400 -2.62 -12.42 22.24
N GLY A 401 -1.89 -13.51 22.00
CA GLY A 401 -2.37 -14.89 22.18
C GLY A 401 -2.82 -15.21 23.59
N ARG A 402 -3.64 -16.27 23.70
CA ARG A 402 -3.83 -16.98 24.97
C ARG A 402 -2.59 -17.77 25.32
N PHE A 403 -2.33 -17.95 26.62
CA PHE A 403 -1.14 -18.66 27.12
C PHE A 403 -1.51 -20.13 27.33
N PHE A 404 -1.71 -20.89 26.26
CA PHE A 404 -2.14 -22.29 26.39
C PHE A 404 -1.03 -23.19 26.95
N GLU A 405 0.21 -22.97 26.53
CA GLU A 405 1.35 -23.82 26.92
C GLU A 405 2.46 -23.04 27.64
N GLY A 406 2.18 -21.84 28.14
CA GLY A 406 3.22 -20.97 28.69
C GLY A 406 2.75 -19.96 29.74
N THR A 407 3.65 -19.04 30.08
CA THR A 407 3.47 -18.12 31.22
C THR A 407 3.46 -16.64 30.82
N ALA A 408 3.07 -15.79 31.78
CA ALA A 408 3.10 -14.33 31.61
C ALA A 408 4.53 -13.80 31.41
N GLU A 409 5.51 -14.39 32.10
CA GLU A 409 6.93 -14.08 31.97
C GLU A 409 7.41 -14.31 30.54
N GLN A 410 7.02 -15.45 29.95
CA GLN A 410 7.37 -15.79 28.58
C GLN A 410 6.72 -14.83 27.58
N MET A 411 5.42 -14.54 27.71
CA MET A 411 4.77 -13.57 26.82
C MET A 411 5.36 -12.17 26.99
N TYR A 412 5.66 -11.76 28.22
CA TYR A 412 6.31 -10.48 28.49
C TYR A 412 7.64 -10.38 27.73
N HIS A 413 8.52 -11.37 27.90
CA HIS A 413 9.80 -11.46 27.17
C HIS A 413 9.60 -11.42 25.64
N ASN A 414 8.66 -12.19 25.11
CA ASN A 414 8.38 -12.24 23.67
C ASN A 414 7.94 -10.87 23.12
N LEU A 415 7.07 -10.16 23.85
CA LEU A 415 6.52 -8.89 23.40
C LEU A 415 7.53 -7.74 23.53
N THR A 416 8.32 -7.68 24.60
CA THR A 416 9.19 -6.53 24.90
C THR A 416 10.63 -6.72 24.46
N GLU A 417 11.20 -7.91 24.66
CA GLU A 417 12.62 -8.18 24.43
C GLU A 417 12.89 -8.85 23.07
N VAL A 418 11.91 -9.58 22.53
CA VAL A 418 12.04 -10.22 21.20
C VAL A 418 11.40 -9.37 20.11
N LEU A 419 10.09 -9.11 20.18
CA LEU A 419 9.38 -8.36 19.14
C LEU A 419 9.57 -6.84 19.32
N GLY A 420 9.54 -6.34 20.56
CA GLY A 420 9.67 -4.92 20.86
C GLY A 420 11.04 -4.31 20.55
N THR A 421 12.05 -5.14 20.30
CA THR A 421 13.42 -4.69 19.92
C THR A 421 13.64 -4.63 18.40
N LEU A 422 12.66 -5.06 17.60
CA LEU A 422 12.69 -4.89 16.14
C LEU A 422 12.53 -3.41 15.76
N PRO A 423 12.90 -3.02 14.52
CA PRO A 423 12.67 -1.66 14.01
C PRO A 423 11.21 -1.23 14.18
N GLN A 424 10.98 0.00 14.63
CA GLN A 424 9.64 0.47 15.03
C GLN A 424 8.66 0.53 13.85
N GLU A 425 9.17 0.74 12.64
CA GLU A 425 8.40 0.73 11.39
C GLU A 425 8.03 -0.69 10.90
N THR A 426 8.50 -1.75 11.57
CA THR A 426 8.23 -3.14 11.17
C THR A 426 6.73 -3.39 11.09
N LYS A 427 6.28 -3.87 9.93
CA LYS A 427 4.89 -4.24 9.68
C LYS A 427 4.54 -5.54 10.39
N VAL A 428 3.45 -5.57 11.16
CA VAL A 428 3.00 -6.73 11.93
C VAL A 428 1.89 -7.46 11.17
N PHE A 429 2.11 -8.75 10.88
CA PHE A 429 1.16 -9.64 10.22
C PHE A 429 0.82 -10.81 11.14
N CYS A 430 -0.35 -10.76 11.78
CA CYS A 430 -0.77 -11.72 12.80
C CYS A 430 -1.69 -12.84 12.29
N GLY A 431 -1.92 -13.87 13.10
CA GLY A 431 -2.66 -15.07 12.69
C GLY A 431 -4.15 -14.88 12.39
N HIS A 432 -4.80 -13.88 13.02
CA HIS A 432 -6.26 -13.75 13.00
C HIS A 432 -6.77 -12.31 12.89
N GLU A 433 -8.00 -12.17 12.39
CA GLU A 433 -8.80 -10.94 12.37
C GLU A 433 -9.54 -10.73 13.70
N TYR A 434 -8.78 -10.43 14.75
CA TYR A 434 -9.31 -10.15 16.10
C TYR A 434 -9.36 -8.67 16.45
N THR A 435 -9.04 -7.79 15.51
CA THR A 435 -8.70 -6.39 15.76
C THR A 435 -9.82 -5.61 16.44
N ILE A 436 -11.07 -5.72 15.98
CA ILE A 436 -12.21 -5.04 16.61
C ILE A 436 -12.43 -5.52 18.04
N LYS A 437 -12.35 -6.83 18.28
CA LYS A 437 -12.52 -7.41 19.62
C LYS A 437 -11.37 -6.99 20.55
N ASN A 438 -10.15 -6.96 20.02
CA ASN A 438 -8.96 -6.54 20.73
C ASN A 438 -9.05 -5.05 21.13
N LEU A 439 -9.45 -4.17 20.19
CA LEU A 439 -9.61 -2.74 20.44
C LEU A 439 -10.78 -2.43 21.39
N LYS A 440 -11.89 -3.20 21.36
CA LYS A 440 -12.94 -3.09 22.37
C LYS A 440 -12.42 -3.42 23.78
N PHE A 441 -11.56 -4.43 23.90
CA PHE A 441 -10.91 -4.72 25.18
C PHE A 441 -9.91 -3.63 25.56
N ALA A 442 -9.08 -3.14 24.63
CA ALA A 442 -8.18 -2.02 24.86
C ALA A 442 -8.93 -0.78 25.36
N LEU A 443 -10.12 -0.49 24.80
CA LEU A 443 -10.97 0.61 25.23
C LEU A 443 -11.55 0.41 26.64
N LYS A 444 -11.79 -0.84 27.07
CA LYS A 444 -12.15 -1.15 28.47
C LYS A 444 -10.96 -0.85 29.40
N VAL A 445 -9.74 -1.15 28.97
CA VAL A 445 -8.52 -0.95 29.77
C VAL A 445 -8.15 0.53 29.87
N GLU A 446 -8.18 1.25 28.75
CA GLU A 446 -7.82 2.67 28.64
C GLU A 446 -8.95 3.48 27.96
N PRO A 447 -10.05 3.83 28.67
CA PRO A 447 -11.20 4.54 28.07
C PRO A 447 -10.86 5.92 27.48
N GLU A 448 -9.80 6.55 27.98
CA GLU A 448 -9.35 7.88 27.56
C GLU A 448 -8.24 7.84 26.48
N ASN A 449 -7.82 6.66 26.03
CA ASN A 449 -6.81 6.56 24.97
C ASN A 449 -7.44 6.87 23.60
N GLU A 450 -7.18 8.08 23.09
CA GLU A 450 -7.70 8.55 21.81
C GLU A 450 -7.23 7.70 20.62
N LYS A 451 -6.01 7.16 20.66
CA LYS A 451 -5.53 6.27 19.59
C LYS A 451 -6.36 4.99 19.53
N VAL A 452 -6.72 4.40 20.67
CA VAL A 452 -7.61 3.23 20.71
C VAL A 452 -8.97 3.55 20.07
N LYS A 453 -9.55 4.72 20.36
CA LYS A 453 -10.85 5.17 19.77
C LYS A 453 -10.74 5.36 18.25
N GLN A 454 -9.66 6.00 17.79
CA GLN A 454 -9.38 6.20 16.36
C GLN A 454 -9.23 4.86 15.64
N MET A 455 -8.41 3.96 16.19
CA MET A 455 -8.16 2.64 15.59
C MET A 455 -9.41 1.76 15.60
N LEU A 456 -10.26 1.84 16.62
CA LEU A 456 -11.53 1.10 16.64
C LEU A 456 -12.49 1.59 15.55
N THR A 457 -12.52 2.91 15.30
CA THR A 457 -13.32 3.51 14.24
C THR A 457 -12.79 3.09 12.86
N TRP A 458 -11.47 3.14 12.67
CA TRP A 458 -10.80 2.66 11.47
C TRP A 458 -11.05 1.17 11.21
N ALA A 459 -10.93 0.32 12.24
CA ALA A 459 -11.12 -1.12 12.12
C ALA A 459 -12.56 -1.48 11.72
N ARG A 460 -13.57 -0.78 12.29
CA ARG A 460 -14.98 -0.95 11.90
C ARG A 460 -15.23 -0.59 10.44
N ALA A 461 -14.68 0.54 9.99
CA ALA A 461 -14.84 0.96 8.59
C ALA A 461 -14.21 -0.05 7.61
N ARG A 462 -13.15 -0.76 8.02
CA ARG A 462 -12.54 -1.83 7.20
C ARG A 462 -13.37 -3.11 7.23
N ASP A 463 -13.90 -3.49 8.38
CA ASP A 463 -14.81 -4.64 8.53
C ASP A 463 -16.08 -4.45 7.70
N ASP A 464 -16.68 -3.25 7.72
CA ASP A 464 -17.83 -2.88 6.88
C ASP A 464 -17.53 -3.02 5.37
N ASP A 465 -16.26 -2.85 4.98
CA ASP A 465 -15.75 -2.94 3.61
C ASP A 465 -15.18 -4.33 3.25
N ASP A 466 -15.25 -5.34 4.15
CA ASP A 466 -14.62 -6.66 4.02
C ASP A 466 -13.10 -6.58 3.73
N LYS A 467 -12.41 -5.67 4.42
CA LYS A 467 -10.97 -5.42 4.29
C LYS A 467 -10.20 -5.90 5.54
N PRO A 468 -9.11 -6.66 5.36
CA PRO A 468 -8.24 -7.07 6.48
C PRO A 468 -7.69 -5.88 7.28
N THR A 469 -7.57 -5.99 8.59
CA THR A 469 -6.97 -4.95 9.45
C THR A 469 -5.44 -5.08 9.60
N VAL A 470 -4.82 -6.06 8.94
CA VAL A 470 -3.37 -6.20 8.82
C VAL A 470 -2.82 -5.54 7.54
N PRO A 471 -1.54 -5.11 7.53
CA PRO A 471 -0.65 -5.03 8.69
C PRO A 471 -0.91 -3.76 9.52
N SER A 472 -0.58 -3.83 10.82
CA SER A 472 -0.22 -2.65 11.61
C SER A 472 1.32 -2.48 11.59
N THR A 473 1.85 -1.54 12.36
CA THR A 473 3.29 -1.41 12.63
C THR A 473 3.60 -1.53 14.12
N LEU A 474 4.83 -1.91 14.50
CA LEU A 474 5.21 -1.99 15.92
C LEU A 474 5.04 -0.66 16.65
N ILE A 475 5.41 0.46 16.01
CA ILE A 475 5.21 1.80 16.58
C ILE A 475 3.75 2.07 16.90
N GLU A 476 2.83 1.68 16.01
CA GLU A 476 1.39 1.80 16.24
C GLU A 476 0.92 0.90 17.38
N GLU A 477 1.40 -0.34 17.46
CA GLU A 477 1.02 -1.26 18.53
C GLU A 477 1.40 -0.72 19.92
N PHE A 478 2.52 0.00 20.06
CA PHE A 478 2.88 0.66 21.33
C PHE A 478 1.92 1.80 21.73
N GLU A 479 1.13 2.35 20.80
CA GLU A 479 0.18 3.43 21.08
C GLU A 479 -1.18 2.91 21.58
N TYR A 480 -1.61 1.70 21.20
CA TYR A 480 -2.96 1.21 21.50
C TYR A 480 -3.08 -0.23 22.02
N ASN A 481 -2.02 -1.05 21.96
CA ASN A 481 -2.09 -2.44 22.39
C ASN A 481 -1.83 -2.54 23.90
N PRO A 482 -2.81 -2.90 24.74
CA PRO A 482 -2.65 -2.90 26.19
C PRO A 482 -1.55 -3.88 26.67
N PHE A 483 -1.21 -4.90 25.88
CA PHE A 483 -0.17 -5.88 26.21
C PHE A 483 1.26 -5.39 25.93
N LEU A 484 1.41 -4.31 25.17
CA LEU A 484 2.69 -3.62 24.93
C LEU A 484 2.84 -2.33 25.76
N ARG A 485 1.80 -1.98 26.52
CA ARG A 485 1.65 -0.73 27.29
C ARG A 485 1.70 -0.96 28.80
N LEU A 486 2.44 -1.98 29.23
CA LEU A 486 2.42 -2.50 30.62
C LEU A 486 2.98 -1.52 31.66
N SER A 487 3.78 -0.55 31.22
CA SER A 487 4.34 0.52 32.06
C SER A 487 3.43 1.75 32.18
N GLU A 488 2.36 1.83 31.39
CA GLU A 488 1.48 3.00 31.36
C GLU A 488 0.62 3.05 32.63
N GLU A 489 0.53 4.23 33.25
CA GLU A 489 -0.18 4.42 34.52
C GLU A 489 -1.65 4.00 34.41
N SER A 490 -2.30 4.29 33.28
CA SER A 490 -3.67 3.87 32.95
C SER A 490 -3.85 2.36 33.03
N VAL A 491 -2.93 1.60 32.42
CA VAL A 491 -2.95 0.13 32.37
C VAL A 491 -2.64 -0.47 33.74
N GLN A 492 -1.67 0.09 34.45
CA GLN A 492 -1.32 -0.34 35.82
C GLN A 492 -2.48 -0.09 36.79
N LYS A 493 -3.17 1.04 36.67
CA LYS A 493 -4.36 1.37 37.46
C LYS A 493 -5.52 0.42 37.16
N PHE A 494 -5.75 0.08 35.90
CA PHE A 494 -6.79 -0.91 35.52
C PHE A 494 -6.53 -2.28 36.15
N THR A 495 -5.27 -2.72 36.17
CA THR A 495 -4.90 -4.04 36.71
C THR A 495 -4.68 -4.07 38.22
N GLY A 496 -4.44 -2.91 38.85
CA GLY A 496 -4.03 -2.81 40.24
C GLY A 496 -2.62 -3.38 40.51
N LYS A 497 -1.77 -3.45 39.48
CA LYS A 497 -0.41 -4.00 39.54
C LYS A 497 0.57 -3.01 38.91
N THR A 498 1.82 -3.05 39.35
CA THR A 498 2.90 -2.19 38.84
C THR A 498 4.08 -2.99 38.26
N ASN A 499 4.26 -4.25 38.69
CA ASN A 499 5.21 -5.15 38.04
C ASN A 499 4.67 -5.55 36.65
N PRO A 500 5.41 -5.33 35.55
CA PRO A 500 4.90 -5.57 34.19
C PRO A 500 4.41 -6.99 33.92
N VAL A 501 5.05 -8.01 34.51
CA VAL A 501 4.63 -9.40 34.36
C VAL A 501 3.30 -9.64 35.07
N ASP A 502 3.12 -9.07 36.26
CA ASP A 502 1.85 -9.15 37.00
C ASP A 502 0.73 -8.39 36.27
N VAL A 503 1.03 -7.20 35.73
CA VAL A 503 0.11 -6.42 34.89
C VAL A 503 -0.35 -7.26 33.71
N LEU A 504 0.58 -7.84 32.96
CA LEU A 504 0.29 -8.69 31.80
C LEU A 504 -0.54 -9.93 32.17
N ARG A 505 -0.22 -10.59 33.30
CA ARG A 505 -0.98 -11.74 33.80
C ARG A 505 -2.43 -11.38 34.10
N VAL A 506 -2.65 -10.23 34.74
CA VAL A 506 -4.00 -9.73 35.04
C VAL A 506 -4.74 -9.33 33.75
N LEU A 507 -4.10 -8.58 32.84
CA LEU A 507 -4.70 -8.21 31.55
C LEU A 507 -5.13 -9.43 30.75
N ARG A 508 -4.29 -10.46 30.68
CA ARG A 508 -4.60 -11.69 29.95
C ARG A 508 -5.83 -12.38 30.52
N LYS A 509 -5.88 -12.54 31.84
CA LYS A 509 -7.01 -13.12 32.56
C LYS A 509 -8.29 -12.31 32.35
N GLU A 510 -8.21 -10.98 32.40
CA GLU A 510 -9.34 -10.09 32.13
C GLU A 510 -9.85 -10.22 30.69
N LYS A 511 -8.93 -10.32 29.71
CA LYS A 511 -9.29 -10.50 28.30
C LYS A 511 -9.92 -11.86 28.02
N ASP A 512 -9.49 -12.90 28.73
CA ASP A 512 -10.06 -14.25 28.57
C ASP A 512 -11.49 -14.34 29.10
N ASN A 513 -11.82 -13.55 30.13
CA ASN A 513 -13.16 -13.40 30.68
C ASN A 513 -14.02 -12.34 29.96
N PHE A 514 -13.44 -11.60 29.02
CA PHE A 514 -14.16 -10.60 28.24
C PHE A 514 -15.04 -11.31 27.19
N GLN A 515 -16.28 -11.63 27.59
CA GLN A 515 -17.28 -12.28 26.72
C GLN A 515 -17.65 -11.39 25.53
N LYS A 516 -18.00 -12.04 24.40
CA LYS A 516 -18.63 -11.38 23.25
C LYS A 516 -19.90 -10.66 23.74
N PRO A 517 -20.06 -9.34 23.55
CA PRO A 517 -21.41 -8.78 23.46
C PRO A 517 -22.16 -9.57 22.40
N LYS A 518 -23.45 -9.90 22.62
CA LYS A 518 -24.29 -10.46 21.56
C LYS A 518 -24.38 -9.45 20.42
N GLU A 519 -23.63 -9.67 19.34
CA GLU A 519 -23.77 -8.89 18.11
C GLU A 519 -24.89 -9.49 17.25
N ARG A 520 -25.70 -8.62 16.66
CA ARG A 520 -26.72 -8.99 15.66
C ARG A 520 -26.03 -9.64 14.48
N MET A 521 -26.59 -10.75 13.99
CA MET A 521 -26.15 -11.34 12.73
C MET A 521 -26.21 -10.32 11.59
N PRO A 522 -25.19 -10.25 10.71
CA PRO A 522 -25.24 -9.42 9.52
C PRO A 522 -26.41 -9.83 8.61
N PRO A 523 -27.04 -8.91 7.86
CA PRO A 523 -28.20 -9.20 7.01
C PRO A 523 -27.97 -10.33 5.99
N GLN A 524 -26.71 -10.53 5.56
CA GLN A 524 -26.34 -11.58 4.62
C GLN A 524 -26.43 -13.00 5.22
N ALA A 525 -26.24 -13.15 6.54
CA ALA A 525 -26.40 -14.43 7.22
C ALA A 525 -27.88 -14.85 7.35
N MET A 526 -28.83 -13.90 7.30
CA MET A 526 -30.26 -14.23 7.20
C MET A 526 -30.67 -14.72 5.81
N LEU A 527 -29.92 -14.39 4.75
CA LEU A 527 -30.18 -14.87 3.40
C LEU A 527 -29.63 -16.27 3.13
N ALA A 528 -28.63 -16.73 3.88
CA ALA A 528 -28.08 -18.09 3.75
C ALA A 528 -28.98 -19.18 4.37
N LEU A 529 -30.06 -18.81 5.08
CA LEU A 529 -31.01 -19.76 5.67
C LEU A 529 -32.24 -20.06 4.78
N HIS A 530 -32.28 -19.51 3.56
CA HIS A 530 -33.35 -19.79 2.57
C HIS A 530 -32.85 -20.42 1.26
N GLY A 531 -31.64 -21.00 1.26
CA GLY A 531 -31.09 -21.74 0.13
C GLY A 531 -31.07 -23.24 0.40
N ASN A 532 -31.90 -23.99 -0.31
CA ASN A 532 -32.14 -25.41 -0.11
C ASN A 532 -31.02 -26.27 -0.75
N GLU A 533 -29.80 -26.24 -0.21
CA GLU A 533 -28.72 -27.18 -0.57
C GLU A 533 -27.79 -27.47 0.64
N MET A 534 -28.29 -28.24 1.61
CA MET A 534 -27.47 -28.75 2.73
C MET A 534 -27.96 -30.14 3.15
N ILE A 535 -27.66 -31.15 2.36
CA ILE A 535 -27.80 -32.56 2.80
C ILE A 535 -26.50 -33.37 2.67
N GLN A 536 -25.48 -32.91 1.92
CA GLN A 536 -24.22 -33.69 1.80
C GLN A 536 -23.10 -33.27 2.77
N VAL A 537 -23.16 -32.08 3.39
CA VAL A 537 -22.10 -31.59 4.31
C VAL A 537 -22.45 -31.81 5.79
N LEU A 538 -23.73 -32.01 6.11
CA LEU A 538 -24.19 -32.21 7.50
C LEU A 538 -23.88 -33.61 8.06
N VAL A 539 -23.59 -34.58 7.19
CA VAL A 539 -23.30 -35.97 7.61
C VAL A 539 -21.85 -36.16 8.06
N ASP A 540 -20.90 -35.42 7.48
CA ASP A 540 -19.47 -35.57 7.80
C ASP A 540 -18.98 -34.69 8.97
N VAL A 541 -19.70 -33.59 9.29
CA VAL A 541 -19.25 -32.62 10.31
C VAL A 541 -19.83 -32.87 11.70
N LEU A 542 -20.96 -33.57 11.84
CA LEU A 542 -21.68 -33.68 13.11
C LEU A 542 -21.63 -35.05 13.82
N LEU A 543 -20.97 -36.07 13.26
CA LEU A 543 -21.02 -37.44 13.84
C LEU A 543 -19.69 -38.17 14.03
N HIS A 544 -18.53 -37.48 14.05
CA HIS A 544 -17.23 -38.15 14.25
C HIS A 544 -16.39 -37.79 15.50
N PRO A 545 -16.84 -36.98 16.48
CA PRO A 545 -16.18 -36.92 17.78
C PRO A 545 -17.07 -37.38 18.93
N LEU A 546 -17.66 -38.58 18.87
CA LEU A 546 -18.36 -39.18 20.03
C LEU A 546 -18.32 -40.72 20.11
N LEU A 547 -17.34 -41.38 19.47
CA LEU A 547 -17.14 -42.83 19.58
C LEU A 547 -15.68 -43.16 19.91
N HIS A 548 -15.23 -42.71 21.08
CA HIS A 548 -14.09 -43.30 21.78
C HIS A 548 -14.31 -43.20 23.29
N CYS A 549 -15.39 -43.81 23.79
CA CYS A 549 -15.48 -44.35 25.15
C CYS A 549 -16.75 -45.19 25.28
N VAL A 550 -16.60 -46.38 25.87
CA VAL A 550 -17.62 -47.35 26.31
C VAL A 550 -18.16 -48.30 25.22
N GLY A 551 -17.92 -49.60 25.45
CA GLY A 551 -18.25 -50.69 24.55
C GLY A 551 -19.62 -51.36 24.76
N LYS A 552 -19.75 -52.48 24.03
CA LYS A 552 -20.85 -53.47 23.94
C LYS A 552 -21.98 -53.16 22.94
N VAL A 553 -21.78 -53.77 21.76
CA VAL A 553 -22.72 -54.34 20.78
C VAL A 553 -24.19 -54.49 21.24
N ARG A 554 -25.12 -54.00 20.40
CA ARG A 554 -26.28 -54.77 19.89
C ARG A 554 -26.83 -54.14 18.61
N VAL A 555 -26.94 -54.98 17.57
CA VAL A 555 -27.46 -54.69 16.23
C VAL A 555 -28.98 -54.72 16.26
N PHE A 556 -29.65 -53.73 15.65
CA PHE A 556 -31.01 -53.87 15.11
C PHE A 556 -31.14 -53.07 13.81
N HIS A 557 -31.51 -53.77 12.73
CA HIS A 557 -32.04 -53.23 11.47
C HIS A 557 -33.47 -52.73 11.70
N VAL A 558 -33.85 -51.59 11.10
CA VAL A 558 -35.23 -51.34 10.66
C VAL A 558 -35.23 -50.43 9.43
N ASP A 559 -36.02 -50.83 8.44
CA ASP A 559 -36.26 -50.26 7.12
C ASP A 559 -37.01 -48.91 7.11
N ALA A 560 -36.88 -48.20 5.99
CA ALA A 560 -37.55 -46.94 5.68
C ALA A 560 -38.99 -47.17 5.19
N GLU A 561 -39.95 -46.43 5.77
CA GLU A 561 -41.27 -46.23 5.16
C GLU A 561 -41.75 -44.77 5.30
N VAL A 562 -42.54 -44.40 4.29
CA VAL A 562 -43.04 -43.10 3.86
C VAL A 562 -44.10 -42.54 4.81
N LEU A 563 -44.11 -41.21 5.02
CA LEU A 563 -45.29 -40.50 5.55
C LEU A 563 -45.48 -39.13 4.88
N GLN A 564 -46.45 -39.11 3.96
CA GLN A 564 -47.18 -37.92 3.52
C GLN A 564 -47.93 -37.29 4.69
N VAL A 565 -47.86 -35.97 4.84
CA VAL A 565 -48.82 -35.20 5.63
C VAL A 565 -49.28 -34.00 4.81
N GLY A 566 -50.60 -33.95 4.57
CA GLY A 566 -51.28 -32.91 3.81
C GLY A 566 -51.59 -31.66 4.64
N LEU A 567 -51.68 -30.52 3.94
CA LEU A 567 -52.15 -29.24 4.46
C LEU A 567 -53.49 -28.89 3.81
N PRO A 568 -54.52 -28.46 4.57
CA PRO A 568 -55.75 -27.94 3.99
C PRO A 568 -55.78 -26.41 3.97
N GLY A 569 -56.20 -25.87 2.82
CA GLY A 569 -57.10 -24.72 2.75
C GLY A 569 -56.49 -23.32 2.87
N LEU A 570 -56.35 -22.64 1.73
CA LEU A 570 -56.67 -21.21 1.61
C LEU A 570 -57.03 -20.89 0.14
N GLN A 571 -58.15 -20.21 -0.01
CA GLN A 571 -58.88 -19.94 -1.26
C GLN A 571 -58.14 -18.99 -2.20
N GLN A 572 -58.29 -19.21 -3.51
CA GLN A 572 -58.01 -18.23 -4.56
C GLN A 572 -58.97 -17.03 -4.50
N PRO A 573 -58.64 -15.92 -5.18
CA PRO A 573 -59.22 -15.74 -6.50
C PRO A 573 -58.26 -15.13 -7.54
N GLY A 574 -58.54 -15.39 -8.83
CA GLY A 574 -58.17 -14.47 -9.91
C GLY A 574 -57.37 -15.09 -11.04
N LYS A 575 -58.07 -15.67 -12.01
CA LYS A 575 -57.55 -15.95 -13.36
C LYS A 575 -57.30 -14.64 -14.09
N GLU A 576 -56.17 -14.51 -14.76
CA GLU A 576 -56.10 -13.89 -16.09
C GLU A 576 -55.08 -14.63 -16.96
N GLN A 577 -55.55 -15.03 -18.14
CA GLN A 577 -54.79 -15.67 -19.21
C GLN A 577 -54.26 -14.59 -20.17
N SER A 578 -53.02 -14.71 -20.62
CA SER A 578 -52.60 -14.43 -22.01
C SER A 578 -51.18 -15.00 -22.21
N THR A 579 -51.03 -16.14 -22.88
CA THR A 579 -50.67 -16.31 -24.31
C THR A 579 -49.34 -15.67 -24.72
N ASN A 580 -48.40 -16.55 -25.07
CA ASN A 580 -47.40 -16.47 -26.15
C ASN A 580 -46.87 -15.09 -26.56
N LEU A 581 -45.54 -14.91 -26.57
CA LEU A 581 -44.79 -14.79 -27.83
C LEU A 581 -43.26 -14.87 -27.65
N CYS A 582 -42.66 -15.45 -28.69
CA CYS A 582 -41.25 -15.62 -29.04
C CYS A 582 -40.28 -14.43 -28.78
N GLN A 583 -39.02 -14.82 -28.56
CA GLN A 583 -37.77 -14.23 -29.10
C GLN A 583 -37.55 -12.70 -28.99
N GLN A 584 -36.62 -12.30 -28.11
CA GLN A 584 -35.22 -11.98 -28.46
C GLN A 584 -34.37 -11.86 -27.19
#